data_AF-A0A0C2W6G8-F1
#
_entry.id   AF-A0A0C2W6G8-F1
#
_cell.length_a   1.000
_cell.length_b   1.000
_cell.length_c   1.000
_cell.angle_alpha   90.00
_cell.angle_beta   90.00
_cell.angle_gamma   90.00
#
_symmetry.space_group_name_H-M   'P 1'
#
loop_
_entity.id
_entity.type
_entity.pdbx_description
1 polymer ?
#
loop_
_entity_poly.entity_id
_entity_poly.type
_entity_poly.pdbx_seq_one_letter_code
_entity_poly.pdbx_strand_id
1 'polypeptide(L)'
;MLQVSNAEQGLIVTDNFMSEEVRDFGFAQLNMVTIKAGTPAFPNFEKSNQGIPLEDLPLFGVSVIHDEPIDRIDIEYRHFGLTYKHTVYFD
;
A
#
# COMPACT_ATOMS: atom_id res chain seq x y z
N MET A 1 0.88 -4.70 -7.68
CA MET A 1 0.99 -5.54 -6.47
C MET A 1 0.75 -4.68 -5.25
N LEU A 2 0.24 -5.27 -4.17
CA LEU A 2 0.09 -4.61 -2.88
C LEU A 2 1.19 -5.11 -1.94
N GLN A 3 1.96 -4.20 -1.38
CA GLN A 3 2.95 -4.46 -0.35
C GLN A 3 2.30 -4.30 1.02
N VAL A 4 2.46 -5.29 1.90
CA VAL A 4 2.05 -5.24 3.30
C VAL A 4 3.29 -5.27 4.17
N SER A 5 3.51 -4.20 4.93
CA SER A 5 4.70 -4.00 5.77
C SER A 5 4.31 -3.35 7.10
N ASN A 6 5.30 -2.88 7.86
CA ASN A 6 5.11 -2.06 9.04
C ASN A 6 6.01 -0.81 9.03
N ALA A 7 5.79 0.09 9.98
CA ALA A 7 6.50 1.36 10.03
C ALA A 7 8.01 1.23 10.28
N GLU A 8 8.46 0.13 10.89
CA GLU A 8 9.88 -0.14 11.11
C GLU A 8 10.58 -0.63 9.83
N GLN A 9 9.95 -1.55 9.10
CA GLN A 9 10.48 -2.13 7.86
C GLN A 9 10.34 -1.17 6.67
N GLY A 10 9.33 -0.30 6.67
CA GLY A 10 9.08 0.65 5.58
C GLY A 10 8.55 -0.02 4.31
N LEU A 11 8.55 0.73 3.20
CA LEU A 11 8.15 0.23 1.87
C LEU A 11 9.37 0.19 0.96
N ILE A 12 9.38 -0.75 0.00
CA ILE A 12 10.46 -0.84 -1.00
C ILE A 12 9.92 -0.62 -2.40
N VAL A 13 10.78 -0.11 -3.28
CA VAL A 13 10.49 0.05 -4.70
C VAL A 13 11.29 -0.98 -5.46
N THR A 14 10.62 -1.71 -6.36
CA THR A 14 11.24 -2.75 -7.19
C THR A 14 10.57 -2.75 -8.56
N ASP A 15 11.34 -3.15 -9.57
CA ASP A 15 10.87 -3.44 -10.93
C ASP A 15 10.50 -4.93 -11.13
N ASN A 16 10.72 -5.79 -10.12
CA ASN A 16 10.43 -7.21 -10.18
C ASN A 16 9.90 -7.74 -8.85
N PHE A 17 8.57 -7.88 -8.75
CA PHE A 17 7.89 -8.41 -7.57
C PHE A 17 8.16 -9.89 -7.28
N MET A 18 8.81 -10.61 -8.19
CA MET A 18 9.06 -12.05 -8.10
C MET A 18 10.55 -12.39 -7.91
N SER A 19 11.42 -11.39 -7.73
CA SER A 19 12.85 -11.62 -7.49
C SER A 19 13.07 -12.24 -6.10
N GLU A 20 14.20 -12.93 -5.92
CA GLU A 20 14.54 -13.50 -4.61
C GLU A 20 14.75 -12.42 -3.54
N GLU A 21 15.28 -11.27 -3.94
CA GLU A 21 15.57 -10.14 -3.05
C GLU A 21 14.31 -9.55 -2.41
N VAL A 22 13.15 -9.67 -3.05
CA VAL A 22 11.90 -9.04 -2.58
C VAL A 22 10.95 -10.01 -1.87
N ARG A 23 11.32 -11.29 -1.74
CA ARG A 23 10.44 -12.32 -1.14
C ARG A 23 10.05 -12.00 0.31
N ASP A 24 10.94 -11.34 1.03
CA ASP A 24 10.76 -11.01 2.46
C ASP A 24 9.98 -9.71 2.69
N PHE A 25 9.56 -9.03 1.62
CA PHE A 25 8.95 -7.70 1.69
C PHE A 25 7.42 -7.67 1.51
N GLY A 26 6.76 -8.82 1.60
CA GLY A 26 5.31 -8.90 1.81
C GLY A 26 4.45 -8.48 0.61
N PHE A 27 4.87 -8.82 -0.62
CA PHE A 27 4.06 -8.58 -1.81
C PHE A 27 2.92 -9.58 -1.95
N ALA A 28 1.70 -9.06 -2.08
CA ALA A 28 0.48 -9.82 -2.28
C ALA A 28 -0.35 -9.26 -3.43
N GLN A 29 -1.27 -10.09 -3.96
CA GLN A 29 -2.28 -9.62 -4.90
C GLN A 29 -3.28 -8.71 -4.19
N LEU A 30 -3.78 -7.67 -4.88
CA LEU A 30 -4.67 -6.66 -4.30
C LEU A 30 -5.94 -7.25 -3.68
N ASN A 31 -6.50 -8.30 -4.28
CA ASN A 31 -7.71 -8.97 -3.81
C ASN A 31 -7.49 -9.93 -2.62
N MET A 32 -6.23 -10.15 -2.20
CA MET A 32 -5.89 -11.06 -1.11
C MET A 32 -5.67 -10.35 0.23
N VAL A 33 -5.69 -9.01 0.25
CA VAL A 33 -5.41 -8.22 1.45
C VAL A 33 -6.66 -7.50 1.92
N THR A 34 -6.90 -7.54 3.22
CA THR A 34 -7.97 -6.79 3.89
C THR A 34 -7.35 -5.73 4.79
N ILE A 35 -7.62 -4.46 4.50
CA ILE A 35 -7.25 -3.34 5.39
C ILE A 35 -8.31 -3.25 6.48
N LYS A 36 -7.88 -3.35 7.74
CA LYS A 36 -8.81 -3.28 8.88
C LYS A 36 -9.36 -1.86 9.03
N ALA A 37 -10.63 -1.76 9.40
CA ALA A 37 -11.20 -0.47 9.77
C ALA A 37 -10.43 0.12 10.96
N GLY A 38 -10.22 1.44 10.95
CA GLY A 38 -9.45 2.12 11.99
C GLY A 38 -7.93 2.05 11.82
N THR A 39 -7.41 1.47 10.72
CA THR A 39 -6.00 1.64 10.34
C THR A 39 -5.69 3.14 10.18
N PRO A 40 -4.67 3.68 10.88
CA PRO A 40 -4.32 5.09 10.77
C PRO A 40 -3.96 5.50 9.35
N ALA A 41 -4.56 6.59 8.86
CA ALA A 41 -4.16 7.21 7.60
C ALA A 41 -3.05 8.24 7.84
N PHE A 42 -2.03 8.27 6.99
CA PHE A 42 -1.11 9.40 6.92
C PHE A 42 -1.86 10.67 6.50
N PRO A 43 -1.55 11.85 7.08
CA PRO A 43 -0.37 12.19 7.89
C PRO A 43 -0.59 12.10 9.41
N ASN A 44 -1.71 11.56 9.89
CA ASN A 44 -2.00 11.50 11.33
C ASN A 44 -1.19 10.43 12.09
N PHE A 45 -0.26 9.76 11.41
CA PHE A 45 0.59 8.70 11.93
C PHE A 45 1.19 9.08 13.29
N GLU A 46 1.86 10.22 13.42
CA GLU A 46 2.48 10.60 14.71
C GLU A 46 1.48 10.91 15.83
N LYS A 47 0.26 11.34 15.49
CA LYS A 47 -0.78 11.71 16.48
C LYS A 47 -1.62 10.52 16.94
N SER A 48 -1.86 9.54 16.06
CA SER A 48 -2.65 8.34 16.36
C SER A 48 -1.83 7.21 17.01
N ASN A 49 -0.50 7.28 16.92
CA ASN A 49 0.39 6.18 17.29
C ASN A 49 0.93 6.26 18.73
N GLN A 50 0.36 7.11 19.59
CA GLN A 50 0.79 7.26 20.99
C GLN A 50 0.66 5.90 21.72
N GLY A 51 1.77 5.16 21.77
CA GLY A 51 1.88 3.87 22.46
C GLY A 51 1.82 2.62 21.58
N ILE A 52 1.73 2.74 20.24
CA ILE A 52 1.80 1.57 19.34
C ILE A 52 3.25 1.39 18.87
N PRO A 53 3.87 0.21 19.05
CA PRO A 53 5.19 -0.10 18.48
C PRO A 53 5.23 0.05 16.95
N LEU A 54 6.36 0.48 16.39
CA LEU A 54 6.52 0.67 14.93
C LEU A 54 6.34 -0.63 14.14
N GLU A 55 6.77 -1.75 14.69
CA GLU A 55 6.60 -3.10 14.15
C GLU A 55 5.12 -3.52 14.02
N ASP A 56 4.25 -2.98 14.86
CA ASP A 56 2.81 -3.26 14.90
C ASP A 56 1.97 -2.26 14.07
N LEU A 57 2.61 -1.22 13.52
CA LEU A 57 1.94 -0.19 12.73
C LEU A 57 1.93 -0.58 11.26
N PRO A 58 0.81 -1.06 10.71
CA PRO A 58 0.78 -1.59 9.35
C PRO A 58 0.96 -0.47 8.32
N LEU A 59 1.78 -0.74 7.31
CA LEU A 59 1.98 0.08 6.12
C LEU A 59 1.50 -0.68 4.89
N PHE A 60 0.81 0.03 4.00
CA PHE A 60 0.32 -0.51 2.74
C PHE A 60 0.82 0.35 1.58
N GLY A 61 1.45 -0.29 0.59
CA GLY A 61 1.94 0.36 -0.62
C GLY A 61 1.40 -0.32 -1.87
N VAL A 62 0.90 0.44 -2.83
CA VAL A 62 0.49 -0.10 -4.14
C VAL A 62 1.57 0.22 -5.15
N SER A 63 2.12 -0.81 -5.79
CA SER A 63 3.12 -0.67 -6.86
C SER A 63 2.52 -1.16 -8.18
N VAL A 64 2.67 -0.35 -9.22
CA VAL A 64 2.23 -0.65 -10.59
C VAL A 64 3.45 -0.60 -11.49
N ILE A 65 3.64 -1.64 -12.30
CA ILE A 65 4.68 -1.72 -13.31
C ILE A 65 3.98 -1.97 -14.64
N HIS A 66 4.40 -1.24 -15.66
CA HIS A 66 3.90 -1.35 -17.03
C HIS A 66 5.07 -1.15 -17.99
N ASP A 67 5.04 -1.83 -19.13
CA ASP A 67 6.14 -1.78 -20.12
C ASP A 67 6.21 -0.43 -20.85
N GLU A 68 5.11 0.32 -20.82
CA GLU A 68 4.99 1.67 -21.37
C GLU A 68 4.81 2.71 -20.25
N PRO A 69 5.18 3.99 -20.50
CA PRO A 69 4.93 5.07 -19.55
C PRO A 69 3.48 5.12 -19.10
N ILE A 70 3.27 5.26 -17.79
CA ILE A 70 1.96 5.37 -17.18
C ILE A 70 1.56 6.85 -17.19
N ASP A 71 0.49 7.19 -17.91
CA ASP A 71 -0.07 8.56 -17.97
C ASP A 71 -1.10 8.80 -16.86
N ARG A 72 -1.83 7.75 -16.47
CA ARG A 72 -2.85 7.81 -15.41
C ARG A 72 -3.02 6.49 -14.69
N ILE A 73 -3.50 6.58 -13.44
CA ILE A 73 -3.95 5.45 -12.64
C ILE A 73 -5.35 5.73 -12.12
N ASP A 74 -6.28 4.82 -12.42
CA ASP A 74 -7.63 4.80 -11.83
C ASP A 74 -7.65 3.88 -10.62
N ILE A 75 -7.94 4.44 -9.45
CA ILE A 75 -8.04 3.74 -8.17
C ILE A 75 -9.51 3.60 -7.80
N GLU A 76 -10.01 2.37 -7.82
CA GLU A 76 -11.35 2.01 -7.34
C GLU A 76 -11.24 1.26 -6.01
N TYR A 77 -11.98 1.71 -5.00
CA TYR A 77 -12.02 1.04 -3.70
C TYR A 77 -13.43 1.07 -3.09
N ARG A 78 -13.67 0.16 -2.14
CA ARG A 78 -14.96 0.04 -1.45
C ARG A 78 -14.78 0.24 0.05
N HIS A 79 -15.64 1.08 0.63
CA HIS A 79 -15.66 1.34 2.07
C HIS A 79 -17.12 1.38 2.55
N PHE A 80 -17.45 0.56 3.57
CA PHE A 80 -18.83 0.36 4.04
C PHE A 80 -19.86 0.10 2.94
N GLY A 81 -19.49 -0.69 1.92
CA GLY A 81 -20.37 -1.02 0.79
C GLY A 81 -20.47 0.04 -0.30
N LEU A 82 -19.94 1.25 -0.07
CA LEU A 82 -19.89 2.34 -1.05
C LEU A 82 -18.64 2.22 -1.92
N THR A 83 -18.80 2.43 -3.22
CA THR A 83 -17.69 2.39 -4.19
C THR A 83 -17.21 3.80 -4.46
N TYR A 84 -15.89 3.99 -4.42
CA TYR A 84 -15.21 5.26 -4.63
C TYR A 84 -14.22 5.12 -5.77
N LYS A 85 -14.06 6.21 -6.54
CA LYS A 85 -13.12 6.29 -7.66
C LYS A 85 -12.25 7.52 -7.50
N HIS A 86 -10.96 7.35 -7.75
CA HIS A 86 -9.98 8.42 -7.75
C HIS A 86 -9.03 8.21 -8.91
N THR A 87 -8.76 9.26 -9.69
CA THR A 87 -7.84 9.20 -10.82
C THR A 87 -6.64 10.08 -10.52
N VAL A 88 -5.45 9.51 -10.69
CA VAL A 88 -4.16 10.22 -10.59
C VAL A 88 -3.58 10.32 -11.98
N TYR A 89 -3.12 11.51 -12.37
CA TYR A 89 -2.44 11.76 -13.64
C TYR A 89 -0.95 11.97 -13.37
N PHE A 90 -0.12 11.49 -14.29
CA PHE A 90 1.33 11.63 -14.27
C PHE A 90 1.75 12.44 -15.51
N ASP A 91 2.49 13.52 -15.28
CA ASP A 91 3.04 14.41 -16.31
C ASP A 91 4.42 13.94 -16.79
#